data_AF-R6GRK9-F1
#
_entry.id   AF-R6GRK9-F1
#
_cell.length_a   1.000
_cell.length_b   1.000
_cell.length_c   1.000
_cell.angle_alpha   90.00
_cell.angle_beta   90.00
_cell.angle_gamma   90.00
#
_symmetry.space_group_name_H-M   'P 1'
#
loop_
_entity.id
_entity.type
_entity.pdbx_description
1 polymer ?
#
loop_
_entity_poly.entity_id
_entity_poly.type
_entity_poly.pdbx_seq_one_letter_code
_entity_poly.pdbx_strand_id
1 'polypeptide(L)'
;MQYKEQTINCPKCNKNIKIKMLEQIDESKFKDVISRKIFKFKCSYCKNEIIIDYPTTFIGENFEVCYKLTKKKGNKTYLRECYDFDDFKEKILIFSADLNDIAIEFIKDYLRRTINEKNIDIRFDSKNEENIIFYMMEKNEYIGFKIEQYMQLINHSKIKNIKKFKEINNTNYLKYIRVSI
;
A
#
# COMPACT_ATOMS: atom_id res chain seq x y z
N MET A 1 6.89 -12.67 14.46
CA MET A 1 6.80 -12.96 13.00
C MET A 1 6.38 -14.40 12.80
N GLN A 2 5.40 -14.64 11.94
CA GLN A 2 4.87 -15.97 11.61
C GLN A 2 5.29 -16.35 10.18
N TYR A 3 5.74 -17.59 9.97
CA TYR A 3 6.23 -18.08 8.69
C TYR A 3 5.48 -19.31 8.24
N LYS A 4 5.32 -19.46 6.92
CA LYS A 4 4.87 -20.68 6.27
C LYS A 4 5.96 -21.20 5.35
N GLU A 5 6.33 -22.47 5.53
CA GLU A 5 7.24 -23.14 4.61
C GLU A 5 6.49 -23.65 3.38
N GLN A 6 7.08 -23.47 2.20
CA GLN A 6 6.57 -24.03 0.96
C GLN A 6 7.73 -24.58 0.13
N THR A 7 7.48 -25.68 -0.58
CA THR A 7 8.40 -26.18 -1.59
C THR A 7 7.93 -25.71 -2.96
N ILE A 8 8.85 -25.12 -3.73
CA ILE A 8 8.59 -24.67 -5.09
C ILE A 8 9.72 -25.12 -6.03
N ASN A 9 9.45 -25.18 -7.33
CA ASN A 9 10.46 -25.52 -8.32
C ASN A 9 11.16 -24.24 -8.77
N CYS A 10 12.49 -24.21 -8.74
CA CYS A 10 13.23 -23.08 -9.27
C CYS A 10 13.00 -22.97 -10.79
N PRO A 11 12.49 -21.84 -11.31
CA PRO A 11 12.19 -21.68 -12.74
C PRO A 11 13.42 -21.84 -13.66
N LYS A 12 14.65 -21.66 -13.14
CA LYS A 12 15.88 -21.77 -13.92
C LYS A 12 16.46 -23.18 -14.01
N CYS A 13 16.46 -23.92 -12.91
CA CYS A 13 17.12 -25.24 -12.84
C CYS A 13 16.18 -26.39 -12.46
N ASN A 14 14.89 -26.08 -12.31
CA ASN A 14 13.80 -27.00 -11.95
C ASN A 14 14.04 -27.84 -10.68
N LYS A 15 15.02 -27.46 -9.84
CA LYS A 15 15.27 -28.09 -8.55
C LYS A 15 14.26 -27.57 -7.53
N ASN A 16 13.79 -28.47 -6.68
CA ASN A 16 12.89 -28.15 -5.58
C ASN A 16 13.64 -27.37 -4.50
N ILE A 17 13.14 -26.21 -4.13
CA ILE A 17 13.69 -25.38 -3.07
C ILE A 17 12.62 -25.12 -2.01
N LYS A 18 13.03 -25.15 -0.75
CA LYS A 18 12.19 -24.74 0.38
C LYS A 18 12.35 -23.24 0.58
N ILE A 19 11.23 -22.53 0.64
CA ILE A 19 11.16 -21.11 0.91
C ILE A 19 10.39 -20.87 2.22
N LYS A 20 10.75 -19.79 2.91
CA LYS A 20 10.02 -19.31 4.09
C LYS A 20 9.25 -18.06 3.71
N MET A 21 7.94 -18.18 3.60
CA MET A 21 7.04 -17.06 3.32
C MET A 21 6.65 -16.39 4.64
N LEU A 22 6.74 -15.07 4.68
CA LEU A 22 6.33 -14.27 5.84
C LEU A 22 4.80 -14.07 5.81
N GLU A 23 4.06 -14.74 6.70
CA GLU A 23 2.60 -14.57 6.77
C GLU A 23 2.21 -13.23 7.41
N GLN A 24 3.01 -12.79 8.38
CA GLN A 24 2.85 -11.52 9.09
C GLN A 24 4.18 -10.80 9.22
N ILE A 25 4.15 -9.51 8.94
CA ILE A 25 5.30 -8.61 8.88
C ILE A 25 4.98 -7.39 9.72
N ASP A 26 5.93 -6.98 10.56
CA ASP A 26 5.86 -5.76 11.36
C ASP A 26 6.73 -4.64 10.77
N GLU A 27 6.68 -3.46 11.40
CA GLU A 27 7.37 -2.26 10.96
C GLU A 27 8.90 -2.40 10.90
N SER A 28 9.50 -3.35 11.63
CA SER A 28 10.96 -3.59 11.55
C SER A 28 11.41 -4.01 10.14
N LYS A 29 10.48 -4.49 9.32
CA LYS A 29 10.70 -4.94 7.94
C LYS A 29 10.17 -3.98 6.89
N PHE A 30 9.73 -2.78 7.27
CA PHE A 30 9.18 -1.77 6.37
C PHE A 30 10.00 -1.61 5.07
N LYS A 31 11.31 -1.33 5.18
CA LYS A 31 12.19 -1.15 4.01
C LYS A 31 12.26 -2.40 3.11
N ASP A 32 12.26 -3.60 3.70
CA ASP A 32 12.29 -4.87 2.96
C ASP A 32 10.95 -5.10 2.22
N VAL A 33 9.82 -4.64 2.79
CA VAL A 33 8.50 -4.73 2.14
C VAL A 33 8.40 -3.76 0.97
N ILE A 34 8.67 -2.48 1.20
CA ILE A 34 8.55 -1.42 0.17
C ILE A 34 9.46 -1.70 -1.05
N SER A 35 10.62 -2.32 -0.83
CA SER A 35 11.56 -2.69 -1.89
C SER A 35 11.27 -4.05 -2.57
N ARG A 36 10.16 -4.72 -2.23
CA ARG A 36 9.83 -6.11 -2.63
C ARG A 36 10.87 -7.16 -2.21
N LYS A 37 11.84 -6.83 -1.36
CA LYS A 37 12.92 -7.74 -0.96
C LYS A 37 12.41 -8.97 -0.22
N ILE A 38 11.30 -8.85 0.52
CA ILE A 38 10.66 -10.00 1.18
C ILE A 38 10.22 -11.11 0.20
N PHE A 39 9.98 -10.78 -1.07
CA PHE A 39 9.55 -11.71 -2.10
C PHE A 39 10.71 -12.30 -2.90
N LYS A 40 11.95 -11.86 -2.61
CA LYS A 40 13.16 -12.30 -3.32
C LYS A 40 13.79 -13.48 -2.60
N PHE A 41 13.95 -14.59 -3.34
CA PHE A 41 14.58 -15.80 -2.84
C PHE A 41 15.77 -16.18 -3.72
N LYS A 42 16.85 -16.66 -3.11
CA LYS A 42 18.01 -17.17 -3.83
C LYS A 42 17.95 -18.69 -3.88
N CYS A 43 17.92 -19.26 -5.08
CA CYS A 43 17.94 -20.71 -5.24
C CYS A 43 19.24 -21.31 -4.66
N SER A 44 19.11 -22.30 -3.78
CA SER A 44 20.27 -22.95 -3.14
C SER A 44 21.17 -23.70 -4.13
N TYR A 45 20.61 -24.15 -5.25
CA TYR A 45 21.31 -24.91 -6.29
C TYR A 45 21.98 -24.00 -7.34
N CYS A 46 21.22 -23.27 -8.14
CA CYS A 46 21.74 -22.48 -9.26
C CYS A 46 22.05 -21.02 -8.93
N LYS A 47 21.85 -20.60 -7.67
CA LYS A 47 22.10 -19.25 -7.14
C LYS A 47 21.31 -18.11 -7.78
N ASN A 48 20.39 -18.42 -8.70
CA ASN A 48 19.51 -17.44 -9.32
C ASN A 48 18.56 -16.82 -8.27
N GLU A 49 18.38 -15.51 -8.34
CA GLU A 49 17.32 -14.81 -7.60
C GLU A 49 15.97 -15.04 -8.32
N ILE A 50 14.94 -15.32 -7.54
CA ILE A 50 13.58 -15.51 -8.02
C ILE A 50 12.64 -14.66 -7.17
N ILE A 51 11.64 -14.08 -7.82
CA ILE A 51 10.59 -13.33 -7.13
C ILE A 51 9.39 -14.27 -7.00
N ILE A 52 8.95 -14.48 -5.77
CA ILE A 52 7.78 -15.29 -5.46
C ILE A 52 6.83 -14.37 -4.72
N ASP A 53 5.79 -13.99 -5.44
CA ASP A 53 4.73 -13.15 -4.92
C ASP A 53 3.74 -14.03 -4.14
N TYR A 54 3.61 -13.79 -2.84
CA TYR A 54 2.81 -14.61 -1.94
C TYR A 54 1.94 -13.76 -1.00
N PRO A 55 0.82 -14.32 -0.48
CA PRO A 55 -0.07 -13.60 0.40
C PRO A 55 0.58 -13.27 1.76
N THR A 56 0.45 -12.03 2.24
CA THR A 56 1.06 -11.58 3.50
C THR A 56 0.22 -10.49 4.19
N THR A 57 0.52 -10.17 5.43
CA THR A 57 -0.06 -9.06 6.18
C THR A 57 1.03 -8.17 6.74
N PHE A 58 0.95 -6.87 6.49
CA PHE A 58 1.77 -5.87 7.16
C PHE A 58 0.98 -5.26 8.33
N ILE A 59 1.58 -5.27 9.52
CA ILE A 59 0.99 -4.80 10.77
C ILE A 59 1.81 -3.60 11.24
N GLY A 60 1.19 -2.42 11.20
CA GLY A 60 1.71 -1.21 11.81
C GLY A 60 1.13 -0.93 13.19
N GLU A 61 1.49 0.20 13.77
CA GLU A 61 0.98 0.64 15.06
C GLU A 61 -0.56 0.73 15.06
N ASN A 62 -1.12 1.46 14.10
CA ASN A 62 -2.56 1.74 14.02
C ASN A 62 -3.27 1.11 12.81
N PHE A 63 -2.56 0.33 12.01
CA PHE A 63 -3.08 -0.21 10.76
C PHE A 63 -2.67 -1.66 10.51
N GLU A 64 -3.49 -2.36 9.72
CA GLU A 64 -3.22 -3.69 9.18
C GLU A 64 -3.60 -3.71 7.70
N VAL A 65 -2.64 -4.06 6.83
CA VAL A 65 -2.84 -4.17 5.39
C VAL A 65 -2.58 -5.61 4.98
N CYS A 66 -3.60 -6.26 4.42
CA CYS A 66 -3.53 -7.60 3.86
C CYS A 66 -3.24 -7.54 2.36
N TYR A 67 -2.29 -8.36 1.92
CA TYR A 67 -1.94 -8.53 0.52
C TYR A 67 -2.36 -9.92 0.05
N LYS A 68 -3.21 -9.98 -0.99
CA LYS A 68 -3.76 -11.23 -1.57
C LYS A 68 -4.42 -12.17 -0.55
N LEU A 69 -4.97 -11.59 0.51
CA LEU A 69 -5.69 -12.29 1.58
C LEU A 69 -6.98 -11.54 1.87
N THR A 70 -8.05 -12.30 2.13
CA THR A 70 -9.29 -11.75 2.67
C THR A 70 -9.38 -12.10 4.15
N LYS A 71 -9.53 -11.09 5.02
CA LYS A 71 -9.69 -11.28 6.47
C LYS A 71 -11.03 -10.72 6.93
N LYS A 72 -11.70 -11.41 7.84
CA LYS A 72 -13.01 -10.97 8.33
C LYS A 72 -12.93 -9.92 9.43
N LYS A 73 -11.91 -9.99 10.29
CA LYS A 73 -11.76 -9.14 11.48
C LYS A 73 -10.28 -8.83 11.72
N GLY A 74 -10.01 -7.63 12.19
CA GLY A 74 -8.71 -7.17 12.66
C GLY A 74 -8.91 -6.23 13.85
N ASN A 75 -7.83 -5.94 14.56
CA ASN A 75 -7.89 -5.19 15.83
C ASN A 75 -7.25 -3.79 15.72
N LYS A 76 -7.03 -3.31 14.50
CA LYS A 76 -6.42 -2.02 14.20
C LYS A 76 -7.47 -1.03 13.69
N THR A 77 -7.14 0.26 13.78
CA THR A 77 -7.99 1.36 13.33
C THR A 77 -8.20 1.30 11.81
N TYR A 78 -7.13 1.10 11.06
CA TYR A 78 -7.17 0.97 9.61
C TYR A 78 -7.00 -0.49 9.20
N LEU A 79 -8.01 -1.05 8.54
CA LEU A 79 -7.99 -2.43 8.01
C LEU A 79 -8.15 -2.38 6.49
N ARG A 80 -7.13 -2.81 5.73
CA ARG A 80 -7.14 -2.76 4.26
C ARG A 80 -6.81 -4.11 3.62
N GLU A 81 -7.41 -4.35 2.46
CA GLU A 81 -7.08 -5.47 1.58
C GLU A 81 -6.60 -4.91 0.25
N CYS A 82 -5.49 -5.45 -0.25
CA CYS A 82 -4.86 -5.10 -1.51
C CYS A 82 -4.61 -6.39 -2.31
N TYR A 83 -4.76 -6.32 -3.62
CA TYR A 83 -4.64 -7.49 -4.51
C TYR A 83 -3.44 -7.39 -5.46
N ASP A 84 -2.98 -6.17 -5.75
CA ASP A 84 -1.69 -5.89 -6.38
C ASP A 84 -0.69 -5.29 -5.37
N PHE A 85 0.59 -5.41 -5.70
CA PHE A 85 1.64 -4.96 -4.78
C PHE A 85 1.72 -3.44 -4.70
N ASP A 86 1.37 -2.72 -5.75
CA ASP A 86 1.57 -1.27 -5.78
C ASP A 86 0.55 -0.58 -4.86
N ASP A 87 -0.68 -1.07 -4.82
CA ASP A 87 -1.68 -0.72 -3.81
C ASP A 87 -1.21 -1.11 -2.40
N PHE A 88 -0.68 -2.33 -2.24
CA PHE A 88 -0.15 -2.78 -0.93
C PHE A 88 0.94 -1.85 -0.41
N LYS A 89 1.91 -1.52 -1.27
CA LYS A 89 3.00 -0.58 -0.99
C LYS A 89 2.45 0.80 -0.68
N GLU A 90 1.56 1.34 -1.51
CA GLU A 90 1.00 2.68 -1.36
C GLU A 90 0.24 2.80 -0.03
N LYS A 91 -0.59 1.82 0.35
CA LYS A 91 -1.29 1.84 1.64
C LYS A 91 -0.34 1.83 2.83
N ILE A 92 0.70 1.00 2.80
CA ILE A 92 1.71 0.98 3.86
C ILE A 92 2.42 2.34 3.96
N LEU A 93 2.80 2.94 2.83
CA LEU A 93 3.45 4.25 2.80
C LEU A 93 2.53 5.34 3.39
N ILE A 94 1.27 5.39 2.97
CA ILE A 94 0.27 6.35 3.46
C ILE A 94 0.13 6.26 4.98
N PHE A 95 -0.12 5.06 5.50
CA PHE A 95 -0.37 4.90 6.94
C PHE A 95 0.90 5.11 7.77
N SER A 96 2.07 4.76 7.25
CA SER A 96 3.35 5.02 7.93
C SER A 96 3.73 6.51 7.92
N ALA A 97 3.06 7.33 7.12
CA ALA A 97 3.20 8.79 7.10
C ALA A 97 2.13 9.51 7.95
N ASP A 98 1.35 8.74 8.73
CA ASP A 98 0.20 9.19 9.52
C ASP A 98 -0.88 9.89 8.69
N LEU A 99 -1.09 9.41 7.46
CA LEU A 99 -2.09 9.95 6.54
C LEU A 99 -3.31 9.03 6.42
N ASN A 100 -4.43 9.60 6.01
CA ASN A 100 -5.67 8.87 5.78
C ASN A 100 -5.82 8.51 4.30
N ASP A 101 -5.83 7.22 3.98
CA ASP A 101 -5.87 6.75 2.60
C ASP A 101 -7.13 7.16 1.82
N ILE A 102 -8.27 7.37 2.48
CA ILE A 102 -9.48 7.89 1.84
C ILE A 102 -9.30 9.35 1.43
N ALA A 103 -8.65 10.15 2.27
CA ALA A 103 -8.32 11.55 1.94
C ALA A 103 -7.27 11.62 0.83
N ILE A 104 -6.30 10.70 0.82
CA ILE A 104 -5.31 10.58 -0.26
C ILE A 104 -5.99 10.25 -1.60
N GLU A 105 -6.95 9.32 -1.64
CA GLU A 105 -7.71 9.06 -2.87
C GLU A 105 -8.54 10.28 -3.33
N PHE A 106 -9.10 11.05 -2.39
CA PHE A 106 -9.78 12.31 -2.71
C PHE A 106 -8.81 13.33 -3.34
N ILE A 107 -7.61 13.49 -2.77
CA ILE A 107 -6.58 14.41 -3.32
C ILE A 107 -6.14 13.95 -4.70
N LYS A 108 -5.91 12.65 -4.92
CA LYS A 108 -5.59 12.09 -6.25
C LYS A 108 -6.65 12.45 -7.28
N ASP A 109 -7.94 12.33 -6.94
CA ASP A 109 -9.03 12.73 -7.84
C ASP A 109 -9.05 14.25 -8.10
N TYR A 110 -8.85 15.07 -7.06
CA TYR A 110 -8.71 16.52 -7.21
C TYR A 110 -7.55 16.93 -8.14
N LEU A 111 -6.38 16.31 -7.97
CA LEU A 111 -5.20 16.58 -8.80
C LEU A 111 -5.44 16.17 -10.26
N ARG A 112 -6.02 14.99 -10.52
CA ARG A 112 -6.38 14.55 -11.89
C ARG A 112 -7.29 15.56 -12.60
N ARG A 113 -8.28 16.10 -11.88
CA ARG A 113 -9.20 17.12 -12.42
C ARG A 113 -8.50 18.44 -12.69
N THR A 114 -7.57 18.85 -11.82
CA THR A 114 -6.81 20.10 -11.96
C THR A 114 -5.83 20.05 -13.12
N ILE A 115 -5.20 18.89 -13.35
CA ILE A 115 -4.27 18.68 -14.47
C ILE A 115 -5.03 18.48 -15.79
N ASN A 116 -6.34 18.23 -15.73
CA ASN A 116 -7.21 17.96 -16.88
C ASN A 116 -6.76 16.77 -17.74
N GLU A 117 -6.20 15.74 -17.11
CA GLU A 117 -5.74 14.52 -17.80
C GLU A 117 -6.40 13.28 -17.19
N LYS A 118 -7.30 12.67 -17.96
CA LYS A 118 -8.15 11.56 -17.48
C LYS A 118 -7.40 10.25 -17.25
N ASN A 119 -6.23 10.08 -17.87
CA ASN A 119 -5.51 8.81 -17.89
C ASN A 119 -4.20 8.83 -17.08
N ILE A 120 -3.94 9.87 -16.28
CA ILE A 120 -2.77 9.86 -15.39
C ILE A 120 -3.05 8.99 -14.16
N ASP A 121 -2.19 8.00 -13.92
CA ASP A 121 -2.05 7.35 -12.62
C ASP A 121 -1.18 8.21 -11.69
N ILE A 122 -1.80 8.62 -10.58
CA ILE A 122 -1.18 9.44 -9.54
C ILE A 122 -1.05 8.55 -8.31
N ARG A 123 0.17 8.38 -7.80
CA ARG A 123 0.46 7.53 -6.64
C ARG A 123 1.08 8.34 -5.52
N PHE A 124 0.66 8.08 -4.28
CA PHE A 124 1.36 8.62 -3.12
C PHE A 124 2.79 8.08 -3.07
N ASP A 125 3.75 8.97 -2.92
CA ASP A 125 5.17 8.64 -2.85
C ASP A 125 5.72 8.85 -1.44
N SER A 126 5.61 10.09 -0.93
CA SER A 126 6.24 10.50 0.32
C SER A 126 5.57 11.73 0.93
N LYS A 127 6.03 12.12 2.12
CA LYS A 127 5.59 13.30 2.87
C LYS A 127 6.83 14.00 3.43
N ASN A 128 6.92 15.31 3.26
CA ASN A 128 7.92 16.15 3.93
C ASN A 128 7.22 17.16 4.87
N GLU A 129 7.92 18.19 5.33
CA GLU A 129 7.37 19.16 6.29
C GLU A 129 6.28 20.06 5.70
N GLU A 130 6.30 20.30 4.40
CA GLU A 130 5.39 21.24 3.72
C GLU A 130 4.34 20.54 2.85
N ASN A 131 4.67 19.38 2.29
CA ASN A 131 3.94 18.76 1.20
C ASN A 131 3.76 17.25 1.37
N ILE A 132 2.60 16.79 0.93
CA ILE A 132 2.32 15.40 0.54
C ILE A 132 2.71 15.27 -0.93
N ILE A 133 3.64 14.37 -1.23
CA ILE A 133 4.25 14.22 -2.55
C ILE A 133 3.62 13.04 -3.28
N PHE A 134 3.22 13.29 -4.52
CA PHE A 134 2.67 12.30 -5.43
C PHE A 134 3.54 12.16 -6.67
N TYR A 135 3.63 10.95 -7.19
CA TYR A 135 4.28 10.64 -8.46
C TYR A 135 3.22 10.44 -9.55
N MET A 136 3.40 11.11 -10.69
CA MET A 136 2.56 10.99 -11.89
C MET A 136 3.26 10.05 -12.88
N MET A 137 2.74 8.84 -13.03
CA MET A 137 3.41 7.74 -13.74
C MET A 137 3.69 8.09 -15.21
N GLU A 138 2.70 8.61 -15.92
CA GLU A 138 2.76 8.89 -17.36
C GLU A 138 3.66 10.09 -17.70
N LYS A 139 3.85 11.00 -16.73
CA LYS A 139 4.67 12.20 -16.89
C LYS A 139 6.09 12.04 -16.35
N ASN A 140 6.33 11.03 -15.52
CA ASN A 140 7.57 10.88 -14.75
C ASN A 140 7.90 12.15 -13.92
N GLU A 141 6.87 12.75 -13.34
CA GLU A 141 6.96 14.00 -12.59
C GLU A 141 6.37 13.85 -11.19
N TYR A 142 6.84 14.70 -10.28
CA TYR A 142 6.32 14.80 -8.93
C TYR A 142 5.44 16.03 -8.78
N ILE A 143 4.35 15.89 -8.03
CA ILE A 143 3.45 16.98 -7.66
C ILE A 143 3.24 17.00 -6.14
N GLY A 144 3.37 18.19 -5.56
CA GLY A 144 3.15 18.42 -4.14
C GLY A 144 1.73 18.91 -3.86
N PHE A 145 1.14 18.42 -2.77
CA PHE A 145 -0.08 18.94 -2.18
C PHE A 145 0.23 19.45 -0.78
N LYS A 146 -0.09 20.71 -0.48
CA LYS A 146 0.31 21.33 0.79
C LYS A 146 -0.31 20.61 1.98
N ILE A 147 0.48 20.38 3.03
CA ILE A 147 -0.01 19.75 4.27
C ILE A 147 -1.11 20.59 4.91
N GLU A 148 -1.01 21.92 4.86
CA GLU A 148 -2.07 22.82 5.34
C GLU A 148 -3.42 22.55 4.66
N GLN A 149 -3.42 22.34 3.33
CA GLN A 149 -4.62 22.02 2.57
C GLN A 149 -5.15 20.63 2.94
N TYR A 150 -4.25 19.67 3.22
CA TYR A 150 -4.65 18.35 3.70
C TYR A 150 -5.32 18.45 5.08
N MET A 151 -4.76 19.24 6.00
CA MET A 151 -5.35 19.45 7.33
C MET A 151 -6.71 20.13 7.23
N GLN A 152 -6.86 21.12 6.35
CA GLN A 152 -8.16 21.72 6.06
C GLN A 152 -9.16 20.69 5.53
N LEU A 153 -8.76 19.84 4.58
CA LEU A 153 -9.59 18.75 4.08
C LEU A 153 -10.05 17.83 5.21
N ILE A 154 -9.13 17.38 6.08
CA ILE A 154 -9.47 16.51 7.22
C ILE A 154 -10.47 17.19 8.16
N ASN A 155 -10.24 18.46 8.51
CA ASN A 155 -11.10 19.21 9.44
C ASN A 155 -12.52 19.44 8.89
N HIS A 156 -12.66 19.59 7.58
CA HIS A 156 -13.95 19.81 6.91
C HIS A 156 -14.56 18.52 6.33
N SER A 157 -13.98 17.36 6.65
CA SER A 157 -14.45 16.06 6.15
C SER A 157 -14.99 15.17 7.25
N LYS A 158 -16.11 14.50 6.95
CA LYS A 158 -16.59 13.34 7.71
C LYS A 158 -16.09 12.07 7.02
N ILE A 159 -14.99 11.51 7.53
CA ILE A 159 -14.44 10.25 7.05
C ILE A 159 -15.00 9.09 7.88
N LYS A 160 -15.59 8.10 7.21
CA LYS A 160 -16.21 6.94 7.85
C LYS A 160 -15.12 5.98 8.36
N ASN A 161 -15.21 5.61 9.63
CA ASN A 161 -14.39 4.52 10.16
C ASN A 161 -14.85 3.15 9.61
N ILE A 162 -13.91 2.37 9.07
CA ILE A 162 -14.18 1.08 8.44
C ILE A 162 -13.72 -0.05 9.38
N LYS A 163 -14.66 -0.66 10.09
CA LYS A 163 -14.42 -1.72 11.08
C LYS A 163 -14.12 -3.11 10.50
N LYS A 164 -13.89 -3.20 9.20
CA LYS A 164 -13.60 -4.46 8.50
C LYS A 164 -12.56 -4.21 7.43
N PHE A 165 -11.83 -5.25 7.10
CA PHE A 165 -10.94 -5.26 5.96
C PHE A 165 -11.69 -4.87 4.68
N LYS A 166 -11.13 -3.90 3.97
CA LYS A 166 -11.74 -3.35 2.78
C LYS A 166 -10.70 -2.76 1.85
N GLU A 167 -10.86 -3.02 0.58
CA GLU A 167 -10.14 -2.30 -0.47
C GLU A 167 -10.68 -0.86 -0.59
N ILE A 168 -9.77 0.12 -0.58
CA ILE A 168 -10.07 1.54 -0.78
C ILE A 168 -9.25 2.04 -1.95
N ASN A 169 -9.94 2.51 -2.99
CA ASN A 169 -9.34 2.96 -4.25
C ASN A 169 -10.17 4.08 -4.90
N ASN A 170 -9.72 4.57 -6.04
CA ASN A 170 -10.34 5.64 -6.82
C ASN A 170 -11.82 5.38 -7.20
N THR A 171 -12.28 4.14 -7.24
CA THR A 171 -13.67 3.81 -7.61
C THR A 171 -14.65 3.84 -6.43
N ASN A 172 -14.14 3.75 -5.20
CA ASN A 172 -14.99 3.48 -4.04
C ASN A 172 -14.78 4.43 -2.84
N TYR A 173 -13.73 5.25 -2.84
CA TYR A 173 -13.39 6.12 -1.71
C TYR A 173 -14.51 7.10 -1.35
N LEU A 174 -15.27 7.62 -2.35
CA LEU A 174 -16.40 8.53 -2.16
C LEU A 174 -17.51 7.97 -1.26
N LYS A 175 -17.61 6.64 -1.11
CA LYS A 175 -18.57 6.00 -0.18
C LYS A 175 -18.22 6.25 1.30
N TYR A 176 -17.00 6.72 1.57
CA TYR A 176 -16.43 6.82 2.91
C TYR A 176 -16.00 8.23 3.30
N ILE A 177 -16.16 9.22 2.43
CA ILE A 177 -15.86 10.62 2.74
C ILE A 177 -17.03 11.51 2.33
N ARG A 178 -17.35 12.47 3.18
CA ARG A 178 -18.22 13.61 2.86
C ARG A 178 -17.48 14.87 3.23
N VAL A 179 -17.24 15.72 2.24
CA VAL A 179 -16.61 17.03 2.44
C VAL A 179 -17.72 18.05 2.61
N SER A 180 -17.72 18.75 3.75
CA SER A 180 -18.57 19.91 3.97
C SER A 180 -17.95 21.09 3.24
N ILE A 181 -18.67 21.64 2.27
CA ILE A 181 -18.35 22.91 1.59
C ILE A 181 -18.93 24.04 2.44
#